data_AF-A0A3P7RPG7-F1
#
_entry.id   AF-A0A3P7RPG7-F1
#
_cell.length_a   1.000
_cell.length_b   1.000
_cell.length_c   1.000
_cell.angle_alpha   90.00
_cell.angle_beta   90.00
_cell.angle_gamma   90.00
#
_symmetry.space_group_name_H-M   'P 1'
#
loop_
_entity.id
_entity.type
_entity.pdbx_description
1 polymer ?
#
loop_
_entity_poly.entity_id
_entity_poly.type
_entity_poly.pdbx_seq_one_letter_code
_entity_poly.pdbx_strand_id
1 'polypeptide(L)'
;MHFARNPLKYWLFLRSFESGIASKLGDDEGRLSYLIHYCRDEAREAIKSCAILDPSEGYSEALKILKRRFGQPHLIARAHIDNLIDGPVLRSMDPTVLMKLASDMRNCKNTLQQLEYVADLNSSKTLAAFIRRLPPQLQFNWSELASSPLRRDREPLFSDLTDFVDERADVSMVHQSYSSSSVSP
;
A
#
# COMPACT_ATOMS: atom_id res chain seq x y z
N MET A 1 13.91 -8.72 3.55
CA MET A 1 13.26 -7.67 2.75
C MET A 1 14.33 -6.66 2.36
N HIS A 2 14.41 -6.23 1.09
CA HIS A 2 15.38 -5.21 0.67
C HIS A 2 14.69 -3.96 0.15
N PHE A 3 15.33 -2.80 0.31
CA PHE A 3 14.81 -1.50 -0.12
C PHE A 3 15.77 -0.82 -1.10
N ALA A 4 15.22 -0.27 -2.18
CA ALA A 4 15.99 0.52 -3.14
C ALA A 4 15.43 1.95 -3.19
N ARG A 5 14.34 2.20 -3.92
CA ARG A 5 13.76 3.55 -4.01
C ARG A 5 12.24 3.60 -4.12
N ASN A 6 11.57 2.45 -4.07
CA ASN A 6 10.13 2.38 -4.30
C ASN A 6 9.38 2.93 -3.07
N PRO A 7 8.67 4.09 -3.18
CA PRO A 7 7.96 4.68 -2.06
C PRO A 7 6.92 3.75 -1.43
N LEU A 8 6.28 2.90 -2.24
CA LEU A 8 5.28 1.91 -1.78
C LEU A 8 5.85 0.87 -0.81
N LYS A 9 7.17 0.71 -0.79
CA LYS A 9 7.87 -0.26 0.05
C LYS A 9 8.58 0.37 1.25
N TYR A 10 8.75 1.69 1.26
CA TYR A 10 9.58 2.38 2.25
C TYR A 10 9.06 2.17 3.68
N TRP A 11 7.77 2.44 3.91
CA TRP A 11 7.19 2.39 5.25
C TRP A 11 7.25 0.98 5.85
N LEU A 12 6.87 -0.02 5.05
CA LEU A 12 6.94 -1.42 5.45
C LEU A 12 8.38 -1.87 5.71
N PHE A 13 9.32 -1.45 4.87
CA PHE A 13 10.73 -1.76 5.05
C PHE A 13 11.25 -1.20 6.39
N LEU A 14 11.05 0.09 6.65
CA LEU A 14 11.56 0.75 7.84
C LEU A 14 10.99 0.11 9.11
N ARG A 15 9.67 -0.09 9.16
CA ARG A 15 9.01 -0.74 10.30
C ARG A 15 9.50 -2.18 10.51
N SER A 16 9.67 -2.94 9.43
CA SER A 16 10.18 -4.32 9.51
C SER A 16 11.63 -4.37 9.97
N PHE A 17 12.46 -3.41 9.56
CA PHE A 17 13.84 -3.28 10.00
C PHE A 17 13.91 -2.92 11.49
N GLU A 18 13.15 -1.91 11.91
CA GLU A 18 13.09 -1.45 13.30
C GLU A 18 12.66 -2.57 14.25
N SER A 19 11.55 -3.26 13.96
CA SER A 19 11.02 -4.32 14.84
C SER A 19 11.77 -5.66 14.71
N GLY A 20 12.31 -5.94 13.52
CA GLY A 20 12.89 -7.24 13.20
C GLY A 20 14.36 -7.36 13.56
N ILE A 21 15.10 -6.25 13.48
CA ILE A 21 16.56 -6.19 13.59
C ILE A 21 16.97 -5.15 14.63
N ALA A 22 16.59 -3.87 14.44
CA ALA A 22 17.15 -2.79 15.25
C ALA A 22 16.82 -2.95 16.74
N SER A 23 15.59 -3.36 17.06
CA SER A 23 15.15 -3.60 18.44
C SER A 23 15.85 -4.79 19.12
N LYS A 24 16.50 -5.67 18.37
CA LYS A 24 17.18 -6.87 18.90
C LYS A 24 18.69 -6.67 19.04
N LEU A 25 19.25 -5.65 18.39
CA LEU A 25 20.68 -5.32 18.46
C LEU A 25 20.93 -4.33 19.59
N GLY A 26 22.02 -4.54 20.33
CA GLY A 26 22.44 -3.68 21.44
C GLY A 26 23.30 -2.50 21.01
N ASP A 27 23.91 -2.57 19.83
CA ASP A 27 24.89 -1.61 19.32
C ASP A 27 24.46 -0.97 17.99
N ASP A 28 24.83 0.29 17.79
CA ASP A 28 24.47 1.05 16.59
C ASP A 28 25.31 0.68 15.36
N GLU A 29 26.52 0.12 15.55
CA GLU A 29 27.38 -0.34 14.46
C GLU A 29 26.73 -1.50 13.70
N GLY A 30 26.25 -2.51 14.42
CA GLY A 30 25.51 -3.64 13.88
C GLY A 30 24.22 -3.19 13.22
N ARG A 31 23.45 -2.28 13.85
CA ARG A 31 22.23 -1.72 13.25
C ARG A 31 22.53 -1.04 11.91
N LEU A 32 23.57 -0.20 11.85
CA LEU A 32 23.98 0.47 10.63
C LEU A 32 24.44 -0.52 9.55
N SER A 33 25.25 -1.51 9.92
CA SER A 33 25.72 -2.54 8.99
C SER A 33 24.55 -3.31 8.34
N TYR A 34 23.57 -3.74 9.14
CA TYR A 34 22.37 -4.37 8.62
C TYR A 34 21.50 -3.42 7.78
N LEU A 35 21.37 -2.15 8.20
CA LEU A 35 20.60 -1.15 7.44
C LEU A 35 21.19 -0.98 6.04
N ILE A 36 22.52 -0.85 5.93
CA ILE A 36 23.25 -0.78 4.65
C ILE A 36 23.07 -2.07 3.84
N HIS A 37 23.14 -3.24 4.49
CA HIS A 37 22.98 -4.54 3.84
C HIS A 37 21.59 -4.73 3.21
N TYR A 38 20.52 -4.30 3.91
CA TYR A 38 19.16 -4.42 3.39
C TYR A 38 18.79 -3.32 2.40
N CYS A 39 19.53 -2.21 2.36
CA CYS A 39 19.42 -1.25 1.28
C CYS A 39 20.11 -1.74 0.00
N ARG A 40 19.60 -1.33 -1.16
CA ARG A 40 20.12 -1.63 -2.50
C ARG A 40 20.21 -0.35 -3.33
N ASP A 41 21.04 -0.41 -4.36
CA ASP A 41 21.17 0.63 -5.38
C ASP A 41 21.27 2.05 -4.75
N GLU A 42 20.43 2.97 -5.20
CA GLU A 42 20.40 4.36 -4.78
C GLU A 42 20.21 4.56 -3.26
N ALA A 43 19.41 3.73 -2.57
CA ALA A 43 19.29 3.84 -1.12
C ALA A 43 20.58 3.44 -0.41
N ARG A 44 21.25 2.37 -0.88
CA ARG A 44 22.51 1.94 -0.28
C ARG A 44 23.60 2.98 -0.51
N GLU A 45 23.70 3.48 -1.73
CA GLU A 45 24.67 4.52 -2.10
C GLU A 45 24.47 5.79 -1.28
N ALA A 46 23.23 6.14 -0.93
CA ALA A 46 22.92 7.31 -0.12
C ALA A 46 23.42 7.22 1.33
N ILE A 47 23.56 6.01 1.91
CA ILE A 47 23.86 5.84 3.34
C ILE A 47 25.17 5.10 3.64
N LYS A 48 25.79 4.47 2.66
CA LYS A 48 26.98 3.62 2.91
C LYS A 48 28.15 4.39 3.51
N SER A 49 28.30 5.68 3.21
CA SER A 49 29.36 6.53 3.77
C SER A 49 29.19 6.80 5.26
N CYS A 50 27.98 6.61 5.81
CA CYS A 50 27.73 6.77 7.23
C CYS A 50 28.51 5.76 8.08
N ALA A 51 28.94 4.63 7.50
CA ALA A 51 29.79 3.64 8.18
C ALA A 51 31.21 4.12 8.51
N ILE A 52 31.61 5.30 8.02
CA ILE A 52 32.91 5.94 8.33
C ILE A 52 32.83 6.74 9.63
N LEU A 53 31.63 7.16 10.03
CA LEU A 53 31.39 7.98 11.22
C LEU A 53 31.42 7.13 12.49
N ASP A 54 31.41 7.79 13.64
CA ASP A 54 31.14 7.11 14.92
C ASP A 54 29.84 6.29 14.82
N PRO A 55 29.76 5.08 15.40
CA PRO A 55 28.61 4.20 15.25
C PRO A 55 27.24 4.86 15.51
N SER A 56 27.12 5.65 16.57
CA SER A 56 25.83 6.25 16.93
C SER A 56 25.47 7.41 15.99
N GLU A 57 26.47 8.22 15.62
CA GLU A 57 26.31 9.29 14.63
C GLU A 57 25.94 8.72 13.26
N GLY A 58 26.68 7.70 12.79
CA GLY A 58 26.49 7.06 11.51
C GLY A 58 25.11 6.43 11.36
N TYR A 59 24.63 5.71 12.38
CA TYR A 59 23.30 5.11 12.35
C TYR A 59 22.20 6.19 12.32
N SER A 60 22.32 7.20 13.18
CA SER A 60 21.37 8.33 13.22
C SER A 60 21.32 9.07 11.87
N GLU A 61 22.48 9.36 11.28
CA GLU A 61 22.58 10.08 10.01
C GLU A 61 22.04 9.24 8.85
N ALA A 62 22.31 7.93 8.81
CA ALA A 62 21.74 7.03 7.81
C ALA A 62 20.20 7.04 7.82
N LEU A 63 19.58 6.98 9.02
CA LEU A 63 18.12 7.07 9.15
C LEU A 63 17.58 8.42 8.67
N LYS A 64 18.25 9.53 9.03
CA LYS A 64 17.87 10.87 8.55
C LYS A 64 17.95 10.97 7.03
N ILE A 65 19.01 10.45 6.42
CA ILE A 65 19.17 10.46 4.95
C ILE A 65 18.07 9.64 4.28
N LEU A 66 17.78 8.42 4.76
CA LEU A 66 16.71 7.58 4.22
C LEU A 66 15.36 8.28 4.31
N LYS A 67 15.02 8.85 5.48
CA LYS A 67 13.77 9.59 5.68
C LYS A 67 13.68 10.79 4.76
N ARG A 68 14.76 11.59 4.68
CA ARG A 68 14.80 12.79 3.84
C ARG A 68 14.62 12.47 2.36
N ARG A 69 15.30 11.44 1.85
CA ARG A 69 15.33 11.14 0.41
C ARG A 69 14.19 10.25 -0.06
N PHE A 70 13.74 9.31 0.76
CA PHE A 70 12.78 8.28 0.34
C PHE A 70 11.57 8.14 1.26
N GLY A 71 11.63 8.73 2.45
CA GLY A 71 10.66 8.55 3.52
C GLY A 71 9.68 9.69 3.74
N GLN A 72 9.55 10.61 2.78
CA GLN A 72 8.66 11.76 2.92
C GLN A 72 7.19 11.31 2.95
N PRO A 73 6.44 11.56 4.05
CA PRO A 73 5.09 11.01 4.21
C PRO A 73 4.14 11.36 3.06
N HIS A 74 4.15 12.61 2.61
CA HIS A 74 3.30 13.07 1.50
C HIS A 74 3.64 12.40 0.16
N LEU A 75 4.92 12.10 -0.11
CA LEU A 75 5.33 11.38 -1.33
C LEU A 75 4.93 9.91 -1.28
N ILE A 76 5.04 9.27 -0.11
CA ILE A 76 4.61 7.88 0.09
C ILE A 76 3.09 7.79 -0.05
N ALA A 77 2.36 8.65 0.65
CA ALA A 77 0.90 8.69 0.59
C ALA A 77 0.40 8.88 -0.85
N ARG A 78 0.98 9.86 -1.56
CA ARG A 78 0.68 10.10 -2.97
C ARG A 78 1.00 8.89 -3.85
N ALA A 79 2.17 8.28 -3.71
CA ALA A 79 2.53 7.12 -4.52
C ALA A 79 1.54 5.95 -4.34
N HIS A 80 1.08 5.72 -3.11
CA HIS A 80 0.06 4.72 -2.80
C HIS A 80 -1.29 5.04 -3.44
N ILE A 81 -1.74 6.30 -3.38
CA ILE A 81 -2.97 6.75 -4.03
C ILE A 81 -2.85 6.63 -5.56
N ASP A 82 -1.80 7.20 -6.15
CA ASP A 82 -1.53 7.20 -7.59
C ASP A 82 -1.49 5.75 -8.12
N ASN A 83 -0.85 4.82 -7.41
CA ASN A 83 -0.85 3.39 -7.75
C ASN A 83 -2.27 2.77 -7.83
N LEU A 84 -3.22 3.29 -7.04
CA LEU A 84 -4.61 2.86 -7.05
C LEU A 84 -5.51 3.62 -8.03
N ILE A 85 -5.18 4.84 -8.44
CA ILE A 85 -6.06 5.64 -9.31
C ILE A 85 -5.55 5.78 -10.75
N ASP A 86 -4.26 5.56 -11.00
CA ASP A 86 -3.64 5.72 -12.33
C ASP A 86 -3.40 4.38 -13.06
N GLY A 87 -3.73 3.25 -12.42
CA GLY A 87 -3.61 1.95 -13.08
C GLY A 87 -4.66 1.72 -14.18
N PRO A 88 -4.54 0.64 -14.96
CA PRO A 88 -5.48 0.36 -16.04
C PRO A 88 -6.90 0.14 -15.52
N VAL A 89 -7.89 0.47 -16.35
CA VAL A 89 -9.29 0.12 -16.12
C VAL A 89 -9.41 -1.40 -16.14
N LEU A 90 -10.04 -1.96 -15.12
CA LEU A 90 -10.31 -3.39 -15.02
C LEU A 90 -11.41 -3.77 -16.01
N ARG A 91 -11.12 -4.75 -16.88
CA ARG A 91 -12.05 -5.16 -17.96
C ARG A 91 -12.90 -6.39 -17.61
N SER A 92 -12.51 -7.15 -16.61
CA SER A 92 -13.19 -8.37 -16.19
C SER A 92 -13.39 -8.40 -14.68
N MET A 93 -14.37 -9.18 -14.23
CA MET A 93 -14.52 -9.58 -12.83
C MET A 93 -13.67 -10.82 -12.54
N ASP A 94 -12.42 -10.79 -12.98
CA ASP A 94 -11.49 -11.88 -12.67
C ASP A 94 -11.19 -11.85 -11.15
N PRO A 95 -11.49 -12.93 -10.42
CA PRO A 95 -11.34 -12.97 -8.97
C PRO A 95 -9.88 -12.76 -8.55
N THR A 96 -8.91 -13.28 -9.30
CA THR A 96 -7.48 -13.12 -8.97
C THR A 96 -7.05 -11.66 -9.08
N VAL A 97 -7.57 -10.94 -10.07
CA VAL A 97 -7.31 -9.51 -10.26
C VAL A 97 -7.98 -8.68 -9.17
N LEU A 98 -9.22 -9.02 -8.80
CA LEU A 98 -9.96 -8.32 -7.74
C LEU A 98 -9.34 -8.57 -6.35
N MET A 99 -8.91 -9.80 -6.04
CA MET A 99 -8.21 -10.12 -4.79
C MET A 99 -6.90 -9.34 -4.67
N LYS A 100 -6.13 -9.27 -5.76
CA LYS A 100 -4.90 -8.48 -5.78
C LYS A 100 -5.20 -6.99 -5.55
N LEU A 101 -6.23 -6.45 -6.22
CA LEU A 101 -6.65 -5.07 -6.03
C LEU A 101 -7.08 -4.80 -4.58
N ALA A 102 -7.90 -5.67 -3.99
CA ALA A 102 -8.32 -5.54 -2.58
C ALA A 102 -7.12 -5.57 -1.63
N SER A 103 -6.13 -6.43 -1.88
CA SER A 103 -4.88 -6.46 -1.12
C SER A 103 -4.09 -5.15 -1.25
N ASP A 104 -3.96 -4.62 -2.47
CA ASP A 104 -3.28 -3.33 -2.71
C ASP A 104 -4.02 -2.17 -2.03
N MET A 105 -5.36 -2.15 -2.07
CA MET A 105 -6.19 -1.18 -1.35
C MET A 105 -6.00 -1.27 0.17
N ARG A 106 -5.98 -2.48 0.73
CA ARG A 106 -5.75 -2.72 2.17
C ARG A 106 -4.36 -2.24 2.60
N ASN A 107 -3.33 -2.52 1.81
CA ASN A 107 -1.97 -2.05 2.05
C ASN A 107 -1.87 -0.53 2.00
N CYS A 108 -2.54 0.10 1.04
CA CYS A 108 -2.65 1.55 0.94
C CYS A 108 -3.34 2.15 2.17
N LYS A 109 -4.53 1.66 2.54
CA LYS A 109 -5.27 2.09 3.73
C LYS A 109 -4.41 1.99 4.99
N ASN A 110 -3.78 0.85 5.24
CA ASN A 110 -2.94 0.64 6.43
C ASN A 110 -1.75 1.62 6.46
N THR A 111 -1.10 1.83 5.32
CA THR A 111 0.05 2.74 5.24
C THR A 111 -0.37 4.18 5.50
N LEU A 112 -1.43 4.66 4.83
CA LEU A 112 -1.89 6.05 4.97
C LEU A 112 -2.53 6.31 6.33
N GLN A 113 -3.12 5.31 6.99
CA GLN A 113 -3.53 5.41 8.39
C GLN A 113 -2.35 5.69 9.32
N GLN A 114 -1.23 5.00 9.12
CA GLN A 114 -0.02 5.20 9.93
C GLN A 114 0.69 6.53 9.63
N LEU A 115 0.51 7.07 8.42
CA LEU A 115 1.06 8.36 8.01
C LEU A 115 0.12 9.54 8.30
N GLU A 116 -1.11 9.29 8.77
CA GLU A 116 -2.16 10.30 9.01
C GLU A 116 -2.73 10.96 7.73
N TYR A 117 -2.71 10.26 6.59
CA TYR A 117 -3.25 10.71 5.29
C TYR A 117 -4.60 10.05 4.94
N VAL A 118 -5.39 9.69 5.95
CA VAL A 118 -6.71 9.03 5.74
C VAL A 118 -7.70 9.97 5.05
N ALA A 119 -7.60 11.27 5.29
CA ALA A 119 -8.45 12.28 4.65
C ALA A 119 -8.26 12.29 3.13
N ASP A 120 -7.03 12.14 2.63
CA ASP A 120 -6.75 12.09 1.19
C ASP A 120 -7.37 10.88 0.50
N LEU A 121 -7.39 9.72 1.18
CA LEU A 121 -8.07 8.51 0.71
C LEU A 121 -9.58 8.70 0.63
N ASN A 122 -10.16 9.34 1.64
CA ASN A 122 -11.59 9.58 1.72
C ASN A 122 -12.05 10.79 0.89
N SER A 123 -11.13 11.50 0.23
CA SER A 123 -11.51 12.61 -0.62
C SER A 123 -12.38 12.13 -1.79
N SER A 124 -13.42 12.90 -2.10
CA SER A 124 -14.35 12.60 -3.20
C SER A 124 -13.62 12.41 -4.53
N LYS A 125 -12.53 13.16 -4.76
CA LYS A 125 -11.68 13.04 -5.93
C LYS A 125 -10.99 11.67 -6.02
N THR A 126 -10.36 11.21 -4.93
CA THR A 126 -9.68 9.90 -4.89
C THR A 126 -10.68 8.77 -5.08
N LEU A 127 -11.80 8.80 -4.35
CA LEU A 127 -12.86 7.79 -4.47
C LEU A 127 -13.43 7.73 -5.89
N ALA A 128 -13.78 8.88 -6.48
CA ALA A 128 -14.31 8.94 -7.84
C ALA A 128 -13.30 8.45 -8.88
N ALA A 129 -12.02 8.81 -8.74
CA ALA A 129 -10.97 8.34 -9.65
C ALA A 129 -10.79 6.81 -9.57
N PHE A 130 -10.81 6.24 -8.36
CA PHE A 130 -10.75 4.80 -8.18
C PHE A 130 -11.96 4.09 -8.78
N ILE A 131 -13.19 4.56 -8.49
CA ILE A 131 -14.43 3.95 -8.99
C ILE A 131 -14.41 3.87 -10.51
N ARG A 132 -13.95 4.91 -11.22
CA ARG A 132 -13.84 4.91 -12.69
C ARG A 132 -12.94 3.80 -13.25
N ARG A 133 -12.03 3.24 -12.44
CA ARG A 133 -11.19 2.10 -12.85
C ARG A 133 -11.90 0.75 -12.73
N LEU A 134 -12.96 0.66 -11.95
CA LEU A 134 -13.70 -0.59 -11.79
C LEU A 134 -14.50 -0.91 -13.06
N PRO A 135 -14.83 -2.19 -13.32
CA PRO A 135 -15.73 -2.55 -14.42
C PRO A 135 -17.11 -1.85 -14.23
N PRO A 136 -17.82 -1.48 -15.32
CA PRO A 136 -19.08 -0.75 -15.22
C PRO A 136 -20.12 -1.39 -14.29
N GLN A 137 -20.18 -2.73 -14.28
CA GLN A 137 -21.05 -3.48 -13.37
C GLN A 137 -20.71 -3.23 -11.90
N LEU A 138 -19.42 -3.20 -11.53
CA LEU A 138 -19.01 -2.91 -10.16
C LEU A 138 -19.21 -1.42 -9.80
N GLN A 139 -19.10 -0.51 -10.76
CA GLN A 139 -19.43 0.91 -10.53
C GLN A 139 -20.90 1.09 -10.14
N PHE A 140 -21.80 0.41 -10.87
CA PHE A 140 -23.23 0.43 -10.57
C PHE A 140 -23.52 -0.22 -9.21
N ASN A 141 -23.03 -1.44 -8.98
CA ASN A 141 -23.22 -2.16 -7.72
C ASN A 141 -22.67 -1.39 -6.51
N TRP A 142 -21.54 -0.70 -6.68
CA TRP A 142 -21.00 0.19 -5.65
C TRP A 142 -21.96 1.36 -5.38
N SER A 143 -22.53 1.96 -6.42
CA SER A 143 -23.46 3.09 -6.29
C SER A 143 -24.73 2.68 -5.52
N GLU A 144 -25.23 1.47 -5.74
CA GLU A 144 -26.35 0.92 -4.96
C GLU A 144 -25.99 0.79 -3.48
N LEU A 145 -24.82 0.21 -3.17
CA LEU A 145 -24.35 0.05 -1.78
C LEU A 145 -24.10 1.40 -1.11
N ALA A 146 -23.42 2.33 -1.79
CA ALA A 146 -23.10 3.66 -1.32
C ALA A 146 -24.35 4.54 -1.12
N SER A 147 -25.46 4.24 -1.79
CA SER A 147 -26.73 4.95 -1.60
C SER A 147 -27.33 4.74 -0.20
N SER A 148 -26.99 3.64 0.48
CA SER A 148 -27.51 3.30 1.82
C SER A 148 -26.88 4.15 2.94
N PRO A 149 -25.54 4.30 3.03
CA PRO A 149 -24.90 5.27 3.93
C PRO A 149 -25.38 6.70 3.73
N LEU A 150 -25.59 7.12 2.47
CA LEU A 150 -26.06 8.47 2.16
C LEU A 150 -27.45 8.77 2.75
N ARG A 151 -28.33 7.77 2.85
CA ARG A 151 -29.64 7.90 3.51
C ARG A 151 -29.54 8.01 5.03
N ARG A 152 -28.37 7.75 5.61
CA ARG A 152 -28.07 7.82 7.05
C ARG A 152 -27.09 8.96 7.36
N ASP A 153 -27.01 9.96 6.49
CA ASP A 153 -26.14 11.14 6.62
C ASP A 153 -24.65 10.80 6.81
N ARG A 154 -24.19 9.66 6.26
CA ARG A 154 -22.79 9.25 6.27
C ARG A 154 -22.27 9.15 4.84
N GLU A 155 -21.16 9.84 4.55
CA GLU A 155 -20.45 9.67 3.29
C GLU A 155 -19.74 8.30 3.20
N PRO A 156 -19.73 7.66 2.02
CA PRO A 156 -18.97 6.42 1.83
C PRO A 156 -17.47 6.70 1.93
N LEU A 157 -16.75 5.84 2.66
CA LEU A 157 -15.31 5.95 2.88
C LEU A 157 -14.54 4.99 1.98
N PHE A 158 -13.23 5.22 1.87
CA PHE A 158 -12.32 4.32 1.16
C PHE A 158 -12.33 2.90 1.78
N SER A 159 -12.56 2.79 3.09
CA SER A 159 -12.71 1.49 3.75
C SER A 159 -13.92 0.72 3.27
N ASP A 160 -15.09 1.37 3.14
CA ASP A 160 -16.30 0.71 2.66
C ASP A 160 -16.10 0.20 1.21
N LEU A 161 -15.37 0.98 0.39
CA LEU A 161 -15.02 0.60 -0.98
C LEU A 161 -14.02 -0.56 -1.04
N THR A 162 -13.07 -0.60 -0.10
CA THR A 162 -12.10 -1.71 0.01
C THR A 162 -12.82 -3.01 0.35
N ASP A 163 -13.72 -2.97 1.34
CA ASP A 163 -14.47 -4.13 1.80
C ASP A 163 -15.41 -4.63 0.68
N PHE A 164 -16.05 -3.71 -0.05
CA PHE A 164 -16.84 -4.05 -1.24
C PHE A 164 -16.02 -4.77 -2.32
N VAL A 165 -14.82 -4.28 -2.66
CA VAL A 165 -13.99 -4.93 -3.69
C VAL A 165 -13.55 -6.34 -3.26
N ASP A 166 -13.22 -6.51 -1.98
CA ASP A 166 -12.86 -7.80 -1.38
C ASP A 166 -14.03 -8.80 -1.48
N GLU A 167 -15.24 -8.38 -1.07
CA GLU A 167 -16.46 -9.19 -1.19
C GLU A 167 -16.75 -9.58 -2.65
N ARG A 168 -16.57 -8.65 -3.60
CA ARG A 168 -16.77 -8.94 -5.03
C ARG A 168 -15.74 -9.93 -5.58
N ALA A 169 -14.54 -9.97 -5.01
CA ALA A 169 -13.54 -10.97 -5.36
C ALA A 169 -14.01 -12.37 -4.93
N ASP A 170 -14.52 -12.50 -3.70
CA ASP A 170 -15.06 -13.76 -3.18
C ASP A 170 -16.29 -14.24 -3.98
N VAL A 171 -17.24 -13.34 -4.25
CA VAL A 171 -18.42 -13.66 -5.08
C VAL A 171 -18.01 -14.14 -6.47
N SER A 172 -17.00 -13.49 -7.09
CA SER A 172 -16.51 -13.87 -8.41
C SER A 172 -15.86 -15.26 -8.39
N MET A 173 -15.11 -15.57 -7.33
CA MET A 173 -14.49 -16.88 -7.13
C MET A 173 -15.54 -17.99 -6.99
N VAL A 174 -16.57 -17.77 -6.16
CA VAL A 174 -17.69 -18.71 -5.97
C VAL A 174 -18.47 -18.90 -7.27
N HIS A 175 -18.76 -17.81 -8.00
CA HIS A 175 -19.45 -17.90 -9.28
C HIS A 175 -18.66 -18.75 -10.30
N GLN A 176 -17.34 -18.56 -10.36
CA GLN A 176 -16.48 -19.35 -11.25
C GLN A 176 -16.46 -20.84 -10.91
N SER A 177 -16.51 -21.21 -9.62
CA SER A 177 -16.55 -22.62 -9.23
C SER A 177 -17.82 -23.33 -9.74
N TYR A 178 -18.98 -22.67 -9.70
CA TYR A 178 -20.22 -23.25 -10.23
C TYR A 178 -20.30 -23.21 -11.77
N SER A 179 -19.69 -22.21 -12.40
CA SER A 179 -19.71 -22.06 -13.86
C SER A 179 -18.76 -23.04 -14.55
N SER A 180 -17.61 -23.33 -13.94
CA SER A 180 -16.58 -24.22 -14.51
C SER A 180 -16.97 -25.70 -14.43
N SER A 181 -17.92 -26.07 -13.55
CA SER A 181 -18.42 -27.45 -13.43
C SER A 181 -19.43 -27.85 -14.51
N SER A 182 -19.78 -26.96 -15.44
CA SER A 182 -20.81 -27.20 -16.48
C SER A 182 -20.27 -27.70 -17.83
N VAL A 183 -18.99 -28.08 -17.90
CA VAL A 183 -18.41 -28.69 -19.11
C VAL A 183 -17.73 -30.01 -18.75
N SER A 184 -18.52 -31.08 -18.75
CA SER A 184 -18.03 -32.45 -18.99
C SER A 184 -19.00 -33.11 -19.99
N PRO A 185 -18.52 -33.66 -21.12
CA PRO A 185 -19.33 -34.43 -22.06
C PRO A 185 -19.88 -35.73 -21.46
#